data_AF-A0A0D2YJU7-F1
#
_entry.id   AF-A0A0D2YJU7-F1
#
_cell.length_a   1.000
_cell.length_b   1.000
_cell.length_c   1.000
_cell.angle_alpha   90.00
_cell.angle_beta   90.00
_cell.angle_gamma   90.00
#
_symmetry.space_group_name_H-M   'P 1'
#
loop_
_entity.id
_entity.type
_entity.pdbx_description
1 polymer ?
#
loop_
_entity_poly.entity_id
_entity_poly.type
_entity_poly.pdbx_seq_one_letter_code
_entity_poly.pdbx_strand_id
1 'polypeptide(L)'
;LYEARSGVYDLSEYPLELVEMMVDYFYVGDYDNPIRVASKLSLSMHASMLALADKYDIQGLIRQAIDLYIRRLKHKHVELEDFLNSLPALHELPISVSRDAIDAAVAHTRETVLTCTFRTS
;
A
#
# COMPACT_ATOMS: atom_id res chain seq x y z
N LEU A 1 -13.21 -12.27 16.48
CA LEU A 1 -14.50 -12.81 16.98
C LEU A 1 -15.37 -11.78 17.71
N TYR A 2 -14.80 -10.82 18.46
CA TYR A 2 -15.59 -9.77 19.11
C TYR A 2 -16.26 -8.85 18.08
N GLU A 3 -15.47 -8.25 17.17
CA GLU A 3 -15.96 -7.30 16.16
C GLU A 3 -17.09 -7.89 15.30
N ALA A 4 -16.90 -9.12 14.79
CA ALA A 4 -17.90 -9.82 14.00
C ALA A 4 -19.23 -10.06 14.74
N ARG A 5 -19.23 -10.10 16.08
CA ARG A 5 -20.43 -10.30 16.90
C ARG A 5 -21.04 -9.00 17.39
N SER A 6 -20.22 -7.99 17.69
CA SER A 6 -20.66 -6.68 18.19
C SER A 6 -21.08 -5.74 17.06
N GLY A 7 -20.58 -5.95 15.84
CA GLY A 7 -20.71 -4.99 14.74
C GLY A 7 -19.85 -3.75 14.94
N VAL A 8 -18.97 -3.74 15.94
CA VAL A 8 -18.06 -2.64 16.25
C VAL A 8 -16.67 -3.03 15.78
N TYR A 9 -16.15 -2.33 14.78
CA TYR A 9 -14.80 -2.50 14.26
C TYR A 9 -13.84 -1.55 14.98
N ASP A 10 -12.76 -2.08 15.54
CA ASP A 10 -11.72 -1.30 16.18
C ASP A 10 -10.62 -0.95 15.17
N LEU A 11 -10.62 0.32 14.76
CA LEU A 11 -9.65 0.90 13.83
C LEU A 11 -8.66 1.84 14.54
N SER A 12 -8.60 1.82 15.88
CA SER A 12 -7.78 2.75 16.66
C SER A 12 -6.27 2.56 16.47
N GLU A 13 -5.84 1.40 15.95
CA GLU A 13 -4.45 1.12 15.59
C GLU A 13 -4.00 1.82 14.30
N TYR A 14 -4.94 2.32 13.50
CA TYR A 14 -4.66 2.96 12.22
C TYR A 14 -4.72 4.49 12.32
N PRO A 15 -3.89 5.21 11.55
CA PRO A 15 -4.03 6.65 11.40
C PRO A 15 -5.42 7.03 10.86
N LEU A 16 -5.97 8.15 11.34
CA LEU A 16 -7.27 8.64 10.91
C LEU A 16 -7.36 8.78 9.37
N GLU A 17 -6.32 9.32 8.75
CA GLU A 17 -6.23 9.49 7.29
C GLU A 17 -6.39 8.15 6.54
N LEU A 18 -5.79 7.07 7.04
CA LEU A 18 -5.92 5.74 6.44
C LEU A 18 -7.36 5.23 6.52
N VAL A 19 -8.01 5.46 7.66
CA VAL A 19 -9.41 5.08 7.87
C VAL A 19 -10.34 5.90 6.97
N GLU A 20 -10.12 7.20 6.85
CA GLU A 20 -10.89 8.08 5.97
C GLU A 20 -10.77 7.64 4.51
N MET A 21 -9.58 7.26 4.06
CA MET A 21 -9.36 6.69 2.73
C MET A 21 -10.09 5.36 2.49
N MET A 22 -10.10 4.45 3.48
CA MET A 22 -10.91 3.22 3.39
C MET A 22 -12.41 3.55 3.29
N VAL A 23 -12.87 4.53 4.06
CA VAL A 23 -14.26 4.98 4.01
C VAL A 23 -14.59 5.55 2.63
N ASP A 24 -13.70 6.36 2.07
CA ASP A 24 -13.86 6.93 0.73
C ASP A 24 -13.89 5.86 -0.35
N TYR A 25 -13.10 4.80 -0.20
CA TYR A 25 -13.20 3.63 -1.06
C TYR A 25 -14.60 3.02 -1.02
N PHE A 26 -15.23 2.86 0.14
CA PHE A 26 -16.58 2.29 0.21
C PHE A 26 -17.64 3.16 -0.49
N TYR A 27 -17.45 4.48 -0.52
CA TYR A 27 -18.39 5.39 -1.18
C TYR A 27 -18.14 5.56 -2.68
N VAL A 28 -16.87 5.61 -3.11
CA VAL A 28 -16.47 6.01 -4.47
C VAL A 28 -15.83 4.86 -5.26
N GLY A 29 -15.35 3.83 -4.58
CA GLY A 29 -14.57 2.74 -5.17
C GLY A 29 -13.11 3.12 -5.45
N ASP A 30 -12.64 4.27 -4.94
CA ASP A 30 -11.28 4.75 -5.13
C ASP A 30 -10.80 5.59 -3.94
N TYR A 31 -9.74 5.12 -3.27
CA TYR A 31 -9.13 5.81 -2.14
C TYR A 31 -8.00 6.76 -2.52
N ASP A 32 -7.46 6.67 -3.76
CA ASP A 32 -6.44 7.60 -4.27
C ASP A 32 -7.08 8.69 -5.13
N ASN A 33 -8.33 9.04 -4.80
CA ASN A 33 -9.10 10.01 -5.56
C ASN A 33 -8.47 11.41 -5.44
N PRO A 34 -8.02 12.03 -6.54
CA PRO A 34 -7.30 13.30 -6.53
C PRO A 34 -8.15 14.49 -6.06
N ILE A 35 -9.47 14.35 -5.99
CA ILE A 35 -10.37 15.38 -5.42
C ILE A 35 -10.22 15.46 -3.90
N ARG A 36 -9.89 14.34 -3.26
CA ARG A 36 -9.76 14.22 -1.80
C ARG A 36 -8.31 14.16 -1.35
N VAL A 37 -7.45 13.55 -2.16
CA VAL A 37 -6.01 13.46 -1.89
C VAL A 37 -5.28 14.51 -2.73
N ALA A 38 -4.83 15.59 -2.08
CA ALA A 38 -4.16 16.70 -2.76
C ALA A 38 -2.73 16.36 -3.22
N SER A 39 -2.12 15.32 -2.65
CA SER A 39 -0.77 14.84 -2.94
C SER A 39 -0.80 13.37 -3.39
N LYS A 40 0.26 12.92 -4.07
CA LYS A 40 0.41 11.48 -4.36
C LYS A 40 0.66 10.74 -3.06
N LEU A 41 -0.10 9.68 -2.81
CA LEU A 41 0.11 8.81 -1.66
C LEU A 41 1.48 8.13 -1.71
N SER A 42 2.02 7.86 -0.52
CA SER A 42 3.31 7.22 -0.32
C SER A 42 3.21 5.70 -0.49
N LEU A 43 4.34 5.02 -0.74
CA LEU A 43 4.39 3.56 -0.78
C LEU A 43 3.97 2.96 0.55
N SER A 44 4.45 3.54 1.65
CA SER A 44 4.08 3.16 3.02
C SER A 44 2.58 3.26 3.27
N MET A 45 1.90 4.25 2.69
CA MET A 45 0.45 4.40 2.80
C MET A 45 -0.31 3.32 2.02
N HIS A 46 0.10 3.03 0.79
CA HIS A 46 -0.51 1.93 0.01
C HIS A 46 -0.27 0.56 0.66
N ALA A 47 0.90 0.32 1.24
CA ALA A 47 1.19 -0.91 1.96
C ALA A 47 0.35 -1.03 3.25
N SER A 48 0.15 0.07 3.98
CA SER A 48 -0.75 0.12 5.14
C SER A 48 -2.21 -0.14 4.73
N MET A 49 -2.66 0.41 3.60
CA MET A 49 -4.00 0.15 3.08
C MET A 49 -4.19 -1.31 2.70
N LEU A 50 -3.16 -1.95 2.12
CA LEU A 50 -3.18 -3.38 1.82
C LEU A 50 -3.33 -4.23 3.10
N ALA A 51 -2.58 -3.90 4.16
CA ALA A 51 -2.68 -4.58 5.46
C ALA A 51 -4.07 -4.45 6.09
N LEU A 52 -4.62 -3.23 6.09
CA LEU A 52 -5.97 -2.97 6.58
C LEU A 52 -7.04 -3.68 5.74
N ALA A 53 -6.90 -3.70 4.42
CA ALA A 53 -7.82 -4.39 3.52
C ALA A 53 -7.81 -5.91 3.71
N ASP A 54 -6.64 -6.50 3.95
CA ASP A 54 -6.50 -7.92 4.29
C ASP A 54 -7.16 -8.25 5.64
N LYS A 55 -6.90 -7.44 6.68
CA LYS A 55 -7.49 -7.63 8.02
C LYS A 55 -9.01 -7.73 7.99
N TYR A 56 -9.65 -6.92 7.15
CA TYR A 56 -11.11 -6.86 7.02
C TYR A 56 -11.67 -7.56 5.77
N ASP A 57 -10.86 -8.34 5.05
CA ASP A 57 -11.23 -9.11 3.86
C ASP A 57 -11.94 -8.30 2.75
N ILE A 58 -11.42 -7.09 2.48
CA ILE A 58 -11.97 -6.16 1.49
C ILE A 58 -11.28 -6.40 0.14
N GLN A 59 -11.70 -7.45 -0.57
CA GLN A 59 -11.04 -7.92 -1.81
C GLN A 59 -10.83 -6.86 -2.90
N GLY A 60 -11.79 -5.95 -3.07
CA GLY A 60 -11.65 -4.85 -4.04
C GLY A 60 -10.55 -3.86 -3.65
N LEU A 61 -10.43 -3.57 -2.35
CA LEU A 61 -9.44 -2.65 -1.79
C LEU A 61 -8.04 -3.28 -1.81
N ILE A 62 -7.92 -4.58 -1.55
CA ILE A 62 -6.66 -5.35 -1.72
C ILE A 62 -6.12 -5.16 -3.13
N ARG A 63 -6.95 -5.41 -4.15
CA ARG A 63 -6.54 -5.29 -5.56
C ARG A 63 -6.10 -3.86 -5.89
N GLN A 64 -6.87 -2.86 -5.46
CA GLN A 64 -6.54 -1.47 -5.72
C GLN A 64 -5.23 -1.05 -5.02
N ALA A 65 -5.01 -1.51 -3.79
CA ALA A 65 -3.79 -1.20 -3.04
C ALA A 65 -2.53 -1.79 -3.68
N ILE A 66 -2.58 -3.03 -4.15
CA ILE A 66 -1.49 -3.65 -4.92
C ILE A 66 -1.23 -2.85 -6.21
N ASP A 67 -2.27 -2.54 -6.97
CA ASP A 67 -2.16 -1.81 -8.23
C ASP A 67 -1.50 -0.44 -8.04
N LEU A 68 -1.94 0.32 -7.04
CA LEU A 68 -1.41 1.66 -6.75
C LEU A 68 0.01 1.60 -6.20
N TYR A 69 0.32 0.62 -5.34
CA TYR A 69 1.68 0.37 -4.87
C TYR A 69 2.65 0.11 -6.03
N ILE A 70 2.29 -0.81 -6.93
CA ILE A 70 3.09 -1.14 -8.12
C ILE A 70 3.24 0.07 -9.05
N ARG A 71 2.18 0.85 -9.25
CA ARG A 71 2.22 2.09 -10.05
C ARG A 71 3.17 3.12 -9.42
N ARG A 72 3.13 3.27 -8.10
CA ARG A 72 4.00 4.19 -7.35
C ARG A 72 5.47 3.79 -7.48
N LEU A 73 5.81 2.50 -7.41
CA LEU A 73 7.17 1.99 -7.62
C LEU A 73 7.74 2.31 -9.01
N LYS A 74 6.89 2.45 -10.03
CA LYS A 74 7.30 2.78 -11.41
C LYS A 74 7.54 4.27 -11.62
N HIS A 75 7.28 5.13 -10.64
CA HIS A 75 7.58 6.55 -10.75
C HIS A 75 9.09 6.80 -10.70
N LYS A 76 9.55 7.82 -11.44
CA LYS A 76 10.99 8.18 -11.54
C LYS A 76 11.63 8.55 -10.21
N HIS A 77 10.84 9.01 -9.24
CA HIS A 77 11.30 9.43 -7.92
C HIS A 77 10.47 8.74 -6.86
N VAL A 78 11.04 7.66 -6.33
CA VAL A 78 10.61 7.00 -5.11
C VAL A 78 11.68 7.33 -4.08
N GLU A 79 11.29 7.98 -2.99
CA GLU A 79 12.21 8.27 -1.90
C GLU A 79 12.61 6.96 -1.22
N LEU A 80 13.92 6.77 -0.99
CA LEU A 80 14.43 5.54 -0.39
C LEU A 80 13.78 5.27 0.98
N GLU A 81 13.57 6.31 1.78
CA GLU A 81 12.93 6.20 3.09
C GLU A 81 11.49 5.68 2.97
N ASP A 82 10.69 6.22 2.04
CA ASP A 82 9.32 5.75 1.81
C ASP A 82 9.29 4.29 1.31
N PHE A 83 10.22 3.93 0.42
CA PHE A 83 10.38 2.55 -0.03
C PHE A 83 10.75 1.60 1.12
N LEU A 84 11.72 1.95 1.96
CA LEU A 84 12.12 1.10 3.07
C LEU A 84 11.02 0.98 4.13
N ASN A 85 10.29 2.06 4.38
CA ASN A 85 9.18 2.09 5.33
C ASN A 85 7.96 1.28 4.85
N SER A 86 7.84 0.98 3.55
CA SER A 86 6.73 0.18 3.04
C SER A 86 6.96 -1.33 3.13
N LEU A 87 8.21 -1.79 3.22
CA LEU A 87 8.54 -3.22 3.22
C LEU A 87 7.99 -4.01 4.42
N PRO A 88 8.03 -3.51 5.67
CA PRO A 88 7.55 -4.26 6.82
C PRO A 88 6.10 -4.73 6.66
N ALA A 89 5.20 -3.82 6.26
CA ALA A 89 3.79 -4.14 6.05
C ALA A 89 3.57 -5.22 4.98
N LEU A 90 4.39 -5.25 3.91
CA LEU A 90 4.30 -6.30 2.89
C LEU A 90 4.76 -7.67 3.39
N HIS A 91 5.76 -7.70 4.27
CA HIS A 91 6.33 -8.94 4.80
C HIS A 91 5.50 -9.55 5.94
N GLU A 92 4.67 -8.76 6.62
CA GLU A 92 3.73 -9.24 7.65
C GLU A 92 2.45 -9.87 7.06
N LEU A 93 2.15 -9.57 5.79
CA LEU A 93 0.99 -10.07 5.07
C LEU A 93 1.16 -11.53 4.59
N PRO A 94 0.06 -12.29 4.47
CA PRO A 94 0.09 -13.59 3.82
C PRO A 94 0.65 -13.51 2.39
N ILE A 95 1.47 -14.48 2.00
CA ILE A 95 2.08 -14.55 0.66
C ILE A 95 1.01 -14.52 -0.45
N SER A 96 -0.18 -15.08 -0.21
CA SER A 96 -1.28 -15.05 -1.17
C SER A 96 -1.80 -13.64 -1.48
N VAL A 97 -1.52 -12.67 -0.62
CA VAL A 97 -1.93 -11.27 -0.74
C VAL A 97 -0.78 -10.40 -1.21
N SER A 98 0.41 -10.57 -0.63
CA SER A 98 1.53 -9.65 -0.85
C SER A 98 2.49 -10.02 -1.98
N ARG A 99 2.40 -11.24 -2.56
CA ARG A 99 3.37 -11.72 -3.57
C ARG A 99 3.62 -10.73 -4.69
N ASP A 100 2.57 -10.22 -5.33
CA ASP A 100 2.72 -9.33 -6.49
C ASP A 100 3.40 -8.00 -6.11
N ALA A 101 3.09 -7.47 -4.92
CA ALA A 101 3.72 -6.26 -4.39
C ALA A 101 5.19 -6.50 -4.02
N ILE A 102 5.52 -7.66 -3.44
CA ILE A 102 6.89 -8.07 -3.11
C ILE A 102 7.72 -8.26 -4.38
N ASP A 103 7.20 -8.98 -5.37
CA ASP A 103 7.88 -9.21 -6.65
C ASP A 103 8.18 -7.88 -7.36
N ALA A 104 7.22 -6.95 -7.32
CA ALA A 104 7.41 -5.60 -7.84
C ALA A 104 8.46 -4.80 -7.07
N ALA A 105 8.48 -4.88 -5.73
CA ALA A 105 9.49 -4.21 -4.91
C ALA A 105 10.90 -4.76 -5.19
N VAL A 106 11.04 -6.07 -5.33
CA VAL A 106 12.31 -6.73 -5.71
C VAL A 106 12.76 -6.30 -7.11
N ALA A 107 11.83 -6.22 -8.07
CA ALA A 107 12.13 -5.74 -9.41
C ALA A 107 12.60 -4.28 -9.41
N HIS A 108 11.93 -3.41 -8.62
CA HIS A 108 12.32 -2.02 -8.42
C HIS A 108 13.76 -1.93 -7.88
N THR A 109 14.08 -2.66 -6.81
CA THR A 109 15.44 -2.67 -6.25
C THR A 109 16.49 -3.12 -7.27
N ARG A 110 16.21 -4.15 -8.07
CA ARG A 110 17.13 -4.62 -9.12
C ARG A 110 17.42 -3.52 -10.15
N GLU A 111 16.40 -2.80 -10.61
CA GLU A 111 16.55 -1.70 -11.55
C GLU A 111 17.36 -0.53 -10.95
N THR A 112 17.06 -0.17 -9.70
CA THR A 112 17.80 0.89 -9.00
C THR A 112 19.28 0.53 -8.80
N VAL A 113 19.59 -0.72 -8.46
CA VAL A 113 20.98 -1.19 -8.31
C VAL A 113 21.72 -1.13 -9.66
N LEU A 114 21.12 -1.65 -10.73
CA LEU A 114 21.72 -1.63 -12.06
C LEU A 114 22.04 -0.19 -12.51
N THR A 115 21.07 0.73 -12.36
CA THR A 115 21.26 2.14 -12.76
C THR A 115 22.35 2.85 -11.96
N CYS A 116 22.55 2.50 -10.68
CA CYS A 116 23.67 3.00 -9.88
C CYS A 116 25.03 2.43 -10.35
N THR A 117 25.10 1.14 -10.68
CA THR A 117 26.37 0.50 -11.10
C THR A 117 26.86 0.93 -12.48
N PHE A 118 25.95 1.26 -13.41
CA PHE A 118 26.33 1.71 -14.75
C PHE A 118 26.59 3.23 -14.86
N ARG A 119 26.20 4.03 -13.86
CA ARG A 119 26.49 5.47 -13.81
C ARG A 119 27.90 5.80 -13.33
N THR A 120 28.60 4.84 -12.74
CA THR A 120 29.94 5.00 -12.15
C THR A 120 31.06 4.42 -13.03
N SER A 121 30.73 3.95 -14.24
CA SER A 121 31.67 3.48 -15.27
C SER A 121 31.84 4.52 -16.37
#